data_AF-A0A2V7DBK1-F1
#
_entry.id   AF-A0A2V7DBK1-F1
#
_cell.length_a   1.000
_cell.length_b   1.000
_cell.length_c   1.000
_cell.angle_alpha   90.00
_cell.angle_beta   90.00
_cell.angle_gamma   90.00
#
_symmetry.space_group_name_H-M   'P 1'
#
loop_
_entity.id
_entity.type
_entity.pdbx_description
1 polymer ?
#
loop_
_entity_poly.entity_id
_entity_poly.type
_entity_poly.pdbx_seq_one_letter_code
_entity_poly.pdbx_strand_id
1 'polypeptide(L)'
;MREAAHYDPTTVLLGLKIPLPILLRADWPNGRRSDAMKPKHVVYLGMVAIAIALVWAGSVVTLGAQQAGSGAVAIDADDIGGVVTSPNGPEAGVWVIAETTDLPTKFAKMVVTDDQGRYVIPDLPKARYRVWVRGYGLVDSPKIDSQPGKQLNLRAVTAPDAAAAAKYYPAIYWYTMMKIPPAQDFGGTTDIPKDVTQELWRRRMNNTDCIGCHQLGQESTRTIPAAFGQFKSGAEAWGRRVASGQTGELMMNRLAVQLGGVPFKYFGDWTDRVAKGELPKHKPPRPQGVERNIVITSWEWSTDKHYLHDLVSSDRRYPTVNALGALYGSPEYATDNMAILDPKTHKVTFFKMPVADPSAPESFGPPFHASAAAKPMLPSAYWGEEKIWSQRANNHNGMFDKKGRVWFAAAVRGIENPAFCKKGSEHPSAKVFPLDRSGRQVSMLDPKTMKYSFIDTCFGTHHPQFGYDADDTLWLSGSGPVAGWVNTKVWDETGDAARAQGWAPWVLDTNGNGKLDEWTEPDKPAEAGKDTRIAGSGPYAVMPHPTDGSVWYTFNVFVGRPGFVRFDPKTKLSEFYAVPKEGL
;
A
#
# COMPACT_ATOMS: atom_id res chain seq x y z
N MET A 1 -0.45 45.37 20.54
CA MET A 1 0.21 45.07 21.83
C MET A 1 -0.51 43.86 22.40
N ARG A 2 0.03 42.64 22.18
CA ARG A 2 0.71 41.78 23.20
C ARG A 2 -0.22 41.59 24.41
N GLU A 3 -0.75 40.41 24.67
CA GLU A 3 0.00 39.22 25.10
C GLU A 3 -0.55 37.89 24.54
N ALA A 4 0.39 36.99 24.27
CA ALA A 4 0.17 35.59 23.91
C ALA A 4 0.26 34.73 25.17
N ALA A 5 -0.70 33.85 25.38
CA ALA A 5 -0.59 32.77 26.37
C ALA A 5 0.01 31.54 25.69
N HIS A 6 1.22 31.19 26.11
CA HIS A 6 1.88 29.93 25.78
C HIS A 6 1.15 28.76 26.46
N TYR A 7 0.87 27.71 25.70
CA TYR A 7 0.36 26.43 26.20
C TYR A 7 1.50 25.41 26.15
N ASP A 8 1.90 24.91 27.32
CA ASP A 8 2.91 23.86 27.54
C ASP A 8 2.19 22.53 27.75
N PRO A 9 2.38 21.51 26.88
CA PRO A 9 1.75 20.21 27.03
C PRO A 9 2.74 19.23 27.64
N THR A 10 3.01 19.30 28.94
CA THR A 10 3.55 18.18 29.68
C THR A 10 2.91 18.05 31.06
N THR A 11 2.53 16.82 31.41
CA THR A 11 2.09 16.34 32.74
C THR A 11 0.57 16.24 32.95
N VAL A 12 -0.03 15.12 32.51
CA VAL A 12 -0.86 14.26 33.39
C VAL A 12 -0.79 12.82 32.84
N LEU A 13 -0.18 11.89 33.58
CA LEU A 13 -0.63 10.50 33.56
C LEU A 13 -0.24 9.77 34.84
N LEU A 14 -1.26 9.11 35.38
CA LEU A 14 -1.33 8.34 36.60
C LEU A 14 -0.32 7.18 36.65
N GLY A 15 0.10 6.87 37.88
CA GLY A 15 1.04 5.82 38.18
C GLY A 15 0.54 4.40 37.88
N LEU A 16 1.48 3.61 37.35
CA LEU A 16 1.54 2.17 37.55
C LEU A 16 3.02 1.79 37.74
N LYS A 17 3.33 1.17 38.88
CA LYS A 17 4.64 0.57 39.17
C LYS A 17 4.67 -0.86 38.62
N ILE A 18 5.60 -1.15 37.71
CA ILE A 18 6.03 -2.53 37.39
C ILE A 18 7.57 -2.53 37.33
N PRO A 19 8.28 -3.51 37.93
CA PRO A 19 9.73 -3.52 37.98
C PRO A 19 10.34 -4.19 36.74
N LEU A 20 11.40 -3.60 36.21
CA LEU A 20 12.47 -4.30 35.47
C LEU A 20 13.77 -4.10 36.27
N PRO A 21 14.63 -5.13 36.34
CA PRO A 21 15.85 -5.01 35.54
C PRO A 21 16.36 -6.35 34.98
N ILE A 22 17.16 -6.29 33.92
CA ILE A 22 18.53 -6.84 33.81
C ILE A 22 19.08 -6.38 32.45
N LEU A 23 20.05 -5.48 32.50
CA LEU A 23 20.90 -5.08 31.38
C LEU A 23 22.34 -5.42 31.80
N LEU A 24 22.94 -6.37 31.07
CA LEU A 24 24.35 -6.73 31.20
C LEU A 24 25.21 -5.67 30.50
N ARG A 25 26.00 -4.92 31.28
CA ARG A 25 27.20 -4.20 30.83
C ARG A 25 28.41 -4.90 31.45
N ALA A 26 29.41 -5.18 30.63
CA ALA A 26 30.72 -5.64 31.06
C ALA A 26 31.74 -4.51 30.92
N ASP A 27 32.52 -4.34 31.98
CA ASP A 27 33.49 -3.27 32.24
C ASP A 27 34.82 -3.44 31.50
N TRP A 28 35.52 -2.32 31.29
CA TRP A 28 36.97 -2.28 31.00
C TRP A 28 37.67 -1.42 32.07
N PRO A 29 38.81 -1.85 32.66
CA PRO A 29 39.33 -1.21 33.87
C PRO A 29 40.24 0.00 33.61
N ASN A 30 40.09 1.02 34.47
CA ASN A 30 41.00 2.15 34.65
C ASN A 30 42.14 1.80 35.63
N GLY A 31 43.35 2.28 35.36
CA GLY A 31 44.50 2.22 36.25
C GLY A 31 45.38 3.49 36.22
N ARG A 32 45.22 4.31 37.28
CA ARG A 32 46.18 5.17 38.03
C ARG A 32 47.03 6.29 37.36
N ARG A 33 46.81 7.51 37.89
CA ARG A 33 47.75 8.65 38.14
C ARG A 33 48.80 8.26 39.23
N SER A 34 49.93 8.91 39.51
CA SER A 34 50.60 10.19 39.19
C SER A 34 52.09 10.07 39.60
N ASP A 35 52.98 10.96 39.11
CA ASP A 35 53.75 11.90 39.96
C ASP A 35 54.79 12.70 39.17
N ALA A 36 55.06 13.91 39.68
CA ALA A 36 55.76 15.02 39.05
C ALA A 36 57.25 15.11 39.43
N MET A 37 58.05 15.83 38.65
CA MET A 37 58.90 16.93 39.16
C MET A 37 59.54 17.77 38.02
N LYS A 38 59.52 19.08 38.23
CA LYS A 38 60.15 20.21 37.52
C LYS A 38 61.72 20.17 37.70
N PRO A 39 62.58 21.08 37.14
CA PRO A 39 62.24 22.49 36.88
C PRO A 39 63.09 23.37 35.91
N LYS A 40 62.68 24.65 35.86
CA LYS A 40 63.41 25.93 35.63
C LYS A 40 63.59 26.50 34.22
N HIS A 41 63.10 27.74 34.12
CA HIS A 41 63.31 28.76 33.10
C HIS A 41 64.76 29.28 33.06
N VAL A 42 65.25 29.68 31.87
CA VAL A 42 66.12 30.85 31.68
C VAL A 42 65.81 31.49 30.31
N VAL A 43 65.64 32.82 30.34
CA VAL A 43 65.51 33.77 29.22
C VAL A 43 66.90 34.26 28.84
N TYR A 44 67.22 34.52 27.56
CA TYR A 44 67.89 35.76 27.10
C TYR A 44 68.00 35.86 25.57
N LEU A 45 67.79 37.09 25.10
CA LEU A 45 67.86 37.63 23.74
C LEU A 45 69.28 37.66 23.15
N GLY A 46 69.39 37.73 21.82
CA GLY A 46 70.47 38.50 21.16
C GLY A 46 71.02 37.96 19.84
N MET A 47 70.55 38.54 18.73
CA MET A 47 71.16 38.78 17.40
C MET A 47 72.45 38.04 16.97
N VAL A 48 72.49 37.53 15.73
CA VAL A 48 73.22 38.15 14.58
C VAL A 48 73.02 37.34 13.28
N ALA A 49 72.89 38.12 12.22
CA ALA A 49 72.71 37.91 10.79
C ALA A 49 73.58 36.89 10.02
N ILE A 50 72.94 36.35 8.95
CA ILE A 50 73.43 36.04 7.59
C ILE A 50 74.31 34.79 7.40
N ALA A 51 73.69 33.75 6.81
CA ALA A 51 74.27 32.98 5.70
C ALA A 51 73.13 32.47 4.79
N ILE A 52 72.73 33.30 3.82
CA ILE A 52 72.00 32.86 2.63
C ILE A 52 73.05 32.48 1.59
N ALA A 53 73.08 31.22 1.19
CA ALA A 53 73.32 30.71 -0.16
C ALA A 53 73.88 29.28 -0.07
N LEU A 54 73.35 28.39 -0.90
CA LEU A 54 73.72 26.97 -1.06
C LEU A 54 72.98 26.01 -0.10
N VAL A 55 71.72 25.70 -0.42
CA VAL A 55 71.18 24.33 -0.68
C VAL A 55 69.69 24.51 -1.01
N TRP A 56 69.41 24.89 -2.25
CA TRP A 56 68.09 24.73 -2.90
C TRP A 56 68.31 23.84 -4.13
N ALA A 57 68.59 22.57 -3.90
CA ALA A 57 68.47 21.50 -4.88
C ALA A 57 68.66 20.15 -4.18
N GLY A 58 67.59 19.36 -4.14
CA GLY A 58 67.69 17.93 -3.87
C GLY A 58 67.07 17.46 -2.56
N SER A 59 65.75 17.29 -2.55
CA SER A 59 65.05 16.09 -2.04
C SER A 59 63.55 16.36 -1.88
N VAL A 60 62.82 16.52 -3.00
CA VAL A 60 61.40 16.16 -3.01
C VAL A 60 61.37 14.66 -3.29
N VAL A 61 61.45 13.87 -2.24
CA VAL A 61 60.92 12.51 -2.30
C VAL A 61 59.42 12.72 -2.46
N THR A 62 58.89 12.46 -3.64
CA THR A 62 57.47 12.23 -3.83
C THR A 62 57.12 10.99 -3.00
N LEU A 63 56.76 11.22 -1.74
CA LEU A 63 55.83 10.35 -1.04
C LEU A 63 54.58 10.37 -1.92
N GLY A 64 54.48 9.41 -2.83
CA GLY A 64 53.21 9.01 -3.37
C GLY A 64 52.35 8.71 -2.16
N ALA A 65 51.52 9.67 -1.77
CA ALA A 65 50.39 9.39 -0.93
C ALA A 65 49.65 8.27 -1.67
N GLN A 66 49.83 7.04 -1.18
CA GLN A 66 48.84 6.00 -1.42
C GLN A 66 47.54 6.70 -1.06
N GLN A 67 46.73 7.01 -2.07
CA GLN A 67 45.33 7.30 -1.85
C GLN A 67 44.89 6.21 -0.88
N ALA A 68 44.48 6.62 0.32
CA ALA A 68 43.74 5.74 1.19
C ALA A 68 42.51 5.36 0.37
N GLY A 69 42.61 4.28 -0.39
CA GLY A 69 41.48 3.67 -1.04
C GLY A 69 40.54 3.39 0.11
N SER A 70 39.39 4.06 0.11
CA SER A 70 38.22 3.57 0.83
C SER A 70 38.22 2.07 0.60
N GLY A 71 38.47 1.28 1.66
CA GLY A 71 38.59 -0.17 1.54
C GLY A 71 37.44 -0.67 0.70
N ALA A 72 37.74 -1.51 -0.31
CA ALA A 72 36.73 -2.04 -1.21
C ALA A 72 35.56 -2.56 -0.36
N VAL A 73 34.33 -2.15 -0.72
CA VAL A 73 33.13 -2.53 0.04
C VAL A 73 33.10 -4.06 0.13
N ALA A 74 32.92 -4.62 1.32
CA ALA A 74 32.86 -6.06 1.48
C ALA A 74 31.66 -6.60 0.69
N ILE A 75 31.93 -7.57 -0.18
CA ILE A 75 30.95 -8.29 -0.99
C ILE A 75 31.31 -9.77 -0.98
N ASP A 76 30.33 -10.64 -1.16
CA ASP A 76 30.55 -12.05 -1.48
C ASP A 76 30.28 -12.34 -2.97
N ALA A 77 30.02 -13.61 -3.32
CA ALA A 77 29.96 -14.07 -4.70
C ALA A 77 28.63 -13.73 -5.40
N ASP A 78 27.58 -13.46 -4.64
CA ASP A 78 26.25 -13.11 -5.14
C ASP A 78 25.90 -11.62 -4.94
N ASP A 79 26.86 -10.83 -4.48
CA ASP A 79 26.73 -9.39 -4.32
C ASP A 79 27.25 -8.57 -5.53
N ILE A 80 26.71 -7.36 -5.72
CA ILE A 80 27.41 -6.28 -6.45
C ILE A 80 27.60 -5.11 -5.50
N GLY A 81 28.83 -4.64 -5.34
CA GLY A 81 29.14 -3.52 -4.44
C GLY A 81 30.07 -2.50 -5.04
N GLY A 82 30.18 -1.34 -4.41
CA GLY A 82 31.11 -0.30 -4.85
C GLY A 82 30.80 1.06 -4.26
N VAL A 83 31.36 2.10 -4.87
CA VAL A 83 31.16 3.49 -4.47
C VAL A 83 30.56 4.29 -5.61
N VAL A 84 29.55 5.10 -5.28
CA VAL A 84 28.99 6.11 -6.17
C VAL A 84 29.66 7.45 -5.90
N THR A 85 30.15 8.10 -6.95
CA THR A 85 30.75 9.43 -6.88
C THR A 85 30.14 10.38 -7.90
N SER A 86 30.24 11.67 -7.64
CA SER A 86 29.96 12.77 -8.56
C SER A 86 31.15 13.74 -8.59
N PRO A 87 31.11 14.83 -9.39
CA PRO A 87 32.15 15.85 -9.35
C PRO A 87 32.38 16.47 -7.96
N ASN A 88 31.41 16.33 -7.04
CA ASN A 88 31.47 16.87 -5.68
C ASN A 88 31.98 15.85 -4.64
N GLY A 89 32.41 14.66 -5.07
CA GLY A 89 32.88 13.58 -4.18
C GLY A 89 31.88 12.42 -4.07
N PRO A 90 31.88 11.66 -2.96
CA PRO A 90 30.94 10.55 -2.76
C PRO A 90 29.49 11.02 -2.73
N GLU A 91 28.60 10.26 -3.36
CA GLU A 91 27.19 10.61 -3.50
C GLU A 91 26.33 9.83 -2.49
N ALA A 92 25.91 10.48 -1.41
CA ALA A 92 25.12 9.86 -0.36
C ALA A 92 23.60 9.89 -0.65
N GLY A 93 22.88 8.87 -0.18
CA GLY A 93 21.42 8.81 -0.25
C GLY A 93 20.87 8.68 -1.68
N VAL A 94 21.61 8.05 -2.59
CA VAL A 94 21.13 7.78 -3.96
C VAL A 94 20.86 6.30 -4.15
N TRP A 95 19.92 5.97 -5.01
CA TRP A 95 19.55 4.59 -5.32
C TRP A 95 20.51 4.00 -6.34
N VAL A 96 21.04 2.82 -6.05
CA VAL A 96 21.70 1.97 -7.03
C VAL A 96 20.75 0.85 -7.41
N ILE A 97 20.45 0.73 -8.70
CA ILE A 97 19.43 -0.14 -9.25
C ILE A 97 20.10 -1.17 -10.16
N ALA A 98 19.91 -2.45 -9.87
CA ALA A 98 20.28 -3.56 -10.75
C ALA A 98 19.00 -4.17 -11.34
N GLU A 99 18.82 -4.10 -12.66
CA GLU A 99 17.66 -4.66 -13.38
C GLU A 99 18.11 -5.76 -14.36
N THR A 100 17.32 -6.82 -14.46
CA THR A 100 17.52 -7.89 -15.43
C THR A 100 16.22 -8.40 -16.04
N THR A 101 16.32 -8.88 -17.28
CA THR A 101 15.30 -9.66 -18.00
C THR A 101 15.79 -11.08 -18.30
N ASP A 102 16.95 -11.47 -17.76
CA ASP A 102 17.53 -12.80 -17.98
C ASP A 102 16.91 -13.88 -17.04
N LEU A 103 16.07 -13.45 -16.07
CA LEU A 103 15.30 -14.33 -15.17
C LEU A 103 13.89 -14.60 -15.75
N PRO A 104 13.15 -15.62 -15.25
CA PRO A 104 11.85 -15.99 -15.82
C PRO A 104 10.77 -14.89 -15.76
N THR A 105 10.90 -13.92 -14.85
CA THR A 105 10.19 -12.64 -14.92
C THR A 105 11.16 -11.49 -14.75
N LYS A 106 10.80 -10.30 -15.25
CA LYS A 106 11.62 -9.11 -15.09
C LYS A 106 11.83 -8.83 -13.60
N PHE A 107 13.08 -8.56 -13.25
CA PHE A 107 13.53 -8.42 -11.87
C PHE A 107 14.34 -7.13 -11.71
N ALA A 108 14.18 -6.46 -10.57
CA ALA A 108 15.15 -5.47 -10.13
C ALA A 108 15.40 -5.57 -8.62
N LYS A 109 16.64 -5.22 -8.21
CA LYS A 109 16.99 -5.00 -6.80
C LYS A 109 17.62 -3.61 -6.66
N MET A 110 17.19 -2.89 -5.64
CA MET A 110 17.52 -1.49 -5.43
C MET A 110 17.99 -1.27 -3.99
N VAL A 111 19.08 -0.54 -3.83
CA VAL A 111 19.67 -0.19 -2.52
C VAL A 111 20.01 1.29 -2.48
N VAL A 112 20.32 1.81 -1.30
CA VAL A 112 20.69 3.22 -1.12
C VAL A 112 22.13 3.35 -0.66
N THR A 113 22.85 4.33 -1.19
CA THR A 113 24.23 4.61 -0.77
C THR A 113 24.31 5.23 0.62
N ASP A 114 25.35 4.88 1.38
CA ASP A 114 25.66 5.49 2.68
C ASP A 114 26.30 6.89 2.58
N ASP A 115 26.73 7.46 3.71
CA ASP A 115 27.37 8.79 3.75
C ASP A 115 28.67 8.89 2.94
N GLN A 116 29.31 7.76 2.67
CA GLN A 116 30.53 7.66 1.88
C GLN A 116 30.26 7.20 0.45
N GLY A 117 28.99 7.22 0.01
CA GLY A 117 28.59 6.79 -1.33
C GLY A 117 28.68 5.29 -1.55
N ARG A 118 28.94 4.48 -0.51
CA ARG A 118 29.14 3.03 -0.62
C ARG A 118 27.80 2.31 -0.73
N TYR A 119 27.75 1.22 -1.47
CA TYR A 119 26.58 0.37 -1.61
C TYR A 119 26.95 -1.11 -1.75
N VAL A 120 26.01 -1.97 -1.37
CA VAL A 120 25.99 -3.40 -1.70
C VAL A 120 24.57 -3.73 -2.15
N ILE A 121 24.43 -4.33 -3.33
CA ILE A 121 23.19 -4.97 -3.79
C ILE A 121 23.34 -6.46 -3.45
N PRO A 122 22.67 -6.94 -2.38
CA PRO A 122 22.96 -8.26 -1.87
C PRO A 122 22.20 -9.37 -2.60
N ASP A 123 22.62 -10.61 -2.42
CA ASP A 123 21.88 -11.84 -2.78
C ASP A 123 21.26 -11.78 -4.20
N LEU A 124 22.05 -11.39 -5.21
CA LEU A 124 21.58 -11.30 -6.58
C LEU A 124 21.58 -12.68 -7.23
N PRO A 125 20.46 -13.10 -7.83
CA PRO A 125 20.42 -14.31 -8.65
C PRO A 125 21.47 -14.28 -9.76
N LYS A 126 21.95 -15.45 -10.18
CA LYS A 126 22.91 -15.54 -11.28
C LYS A 126 22.27 -15.11 -12.60
N ALA A 127 22.52 -13.87 -13.00
CA ALA A 127 22.07 -13.26 -14.25
C ALA A 127 23.01 -12.11 -14.63
N ARG A 128 22.83 -11.55 -15.83
CA ARG A 128 23.43 -10.25 -16.18
C ARG A 128 22.48 -9.14 -15.78
N TYR A 129 23.04 -8.05 -15.27
CA TYR A 129 22.29 -6.91 -14.79
C TYR A 129 22.74 -5.63 -15.48
N ARG A 130 21.77 -4.76 -15.77
CA ARG A 130 22.03 -3.36 -16.04
C ARG A 130 22.01 -2.62 -14.70
N VAL A 131 23.11 -1.98 -14.34
CA VAL A 131 23.28 -1.27 -13.07
C VAL A 131 23.41 0.23 -13.32
N TRP A 132 22.66 1.06 -12.60
CA TRP A 132 22.75 2.52 -12.69
C TRP A 132 22.36 3.22 -11.38
N VAL A 133 22.62 4.51 -11.34
CA VAL A 133 22.33 5.39 -10.21
C VAL A 133 21.14 6.28 -10.53
N ARG A 134 20.24 6.44 -9.56
CA ARG A 134 19.13 7.40 -9.58
C ARG A 134 19.12 8.19 -8.27
N GLY A 135 18.75 9.46 -8.30
CA GLY A 135 18.60 10.25 -7.08
C GLY A 135 17.88 11.57 -7.29
N TYR A 136 17.32 12.13 -6.23
CA TYR A 136 16.75 13.47 -6.30
C TYR A 136 17.85 14.51 -6.51
N GLY A 137 17.61 15.45 -7.43
CA GLY A 137 18.62 16.41 -7.90
C GLY A 137 19.54 15.88 -8.99
N LEU A 138 19.36 14.62 -9.42
CA LEU A 138 20.14 13.95 -10.45
C LEU A 138 19.24 13.55 -11.63
N VAL A 139 19.86 13.06 -12.70
CA VAL A 139 19.23 12.21 -13.71
C VAL A 139 19.81 10.81 -13.62
N ASP A 140 19.16 9.82 -14.25
CA ASP A 140 19.73 8.47 -14.31
C ASP A 140 21.13 8.50 -14.92
N SER A 141 22.07 7.80 -14.29
CA SER A 141 23.39 7.58 -14.88
C SER A 141 23.29 6.64 -16.10
N PRO A 142 24.33 6.57 -16.95
CA PRO A 142 24.45 5.48 -17.91
C PRO A 142 24.30 4.13 -17.22
N LYS A 143 23.60 3.20 -17.89
CA LYS A 143 23.45 1.82 -17.43
C LYS A 143 24.70 1.05 -17.80
N ILE A 144 25.27 0.34 -16.84
CA ILE A 144 26.48 -0.46 -17.00
C ILE A 144 26.13 -1.94 -16.79
N ASP A 145 26.59 -2.79 -17.71
CA ASP A 145 26.41 -4.23 -17.57
C ASP A 145 27.33 -4.78 -16.48
N SER A 146 26.78 -5.61 -15.60
CA SER A 146 27.49 -6.29 -14.53
C SER A 146 26.86 -7.64 -14.20
N GLN A 147 27.48 -8.37 -13.29
CA GLN A 147 27.04 -9.67 -12.80
C GLN A 147 27.41 -9.79 -11.31
N PRO A 148 26.78 -10.71 -10.56
CA PRO A 148 27.14 -10.93 -9.16
C PRO A 148 28.64 -11.28 -8.96
N GLY A 149 29.17 -10.95 -7.79
CA GLY A 149 30.58 -11.08 -7.40
C GLY A 149 31.48 -9.95 -7.91
N LYS A 150 30.93 -8.78 -8.27
CA LYS A 150 31.67 -7.68 -8.90
C LYS A 150 31.71 -6.42 -8.04
N GLN A 151 32.91 -5.84 -7.97
CA GLN A 151 33.10 -4.46 -7.53
C GLN A 151 32.84 -3.51 -8.70
N LEU A 152 31.91 -2.58 -8.54
CA LEU A 152 31.45 -1.66 -9.57
C LEU A 152 31.31 -0.25 -8.99
N ASN A 153 32.29 0.60 -9.28
CA ASN A 153 32.18 2.03 -8.99
C ASN A 153 31.33 2.71 -10.06
N LEU A 154 30.42 3.60 -9.62
CA LEU A 154 29.47 4.28 -10.49
C LEU A 154 29.65 5.80 -10.40
N ARG A 155 29.26 6.49 -11.46
CA ARG A 155 29.22 7.96 -11.48
C ARG A 155 27.77 8.44 -11.55
N ALA A 156 27.37 9.22 -10.55
CA ALA A 156 26.12 9.95 -10.56
C ALA A 156 26.17 11.09 -11.61
N VAL A 157 25.02 11.42 -12.19
CA VAL A 157 24.89 12.49 -13.18
C VAL A 157 24.00 13.59 -12.62
N THR A 158 24.57 14.77 -12.40
CA THR A 158 23.82 15.95 -11.97
C THR A 158 22.75 16.30 -12.99
N ALA A 159 21.54 16.62 -12.53
CA ALA A 159 20.50 17.09 -13.44
C ALA A 159 20.94 18.41 -14.10
N PRO A 160 20.77 18.56 -15.43
CA PRO A 160 21.19 19.78 -16.14
C PRO A 160 20.38 21.01 -15.71
N ASP A 161 19.15 20.82 -15.24
CA ASP A 161 18.28 21.86 -14.74
C ASP A 161 17.25 21.30 -13.73
N ALA A 162 16.45 22.20 -13.16
CA ALA A 162 15.42 21.84 -12.18
C ALA A 162 14.28 20.99 -12.79
N ALA A 163 13.96 21.16 -14.07
CA ALA A 163 12.89 20.42 -14.73
C ALA A 163 13.30 18.96 -14.95
N ALA A 164 14.54 18.72 -15.37
CA ALA A 164 15.13 17.40 -15.48
C ALA A 164 15.17 16.67 -14.12
N ALA A 165 15.58 17.36 -13.05
CA ALA A 165 15.57 16.80 -11.69
C ALA A 165 14.16 16.41 -11.23
N ALA A 166 13.17 17.27 -11.50
CA ALA A 166 11.80 17.08 -11.04
C ALA A 166 11.10 15.87 -11.67
N LYS A 167 11.54 15.39 -12.84
CA LYS A 167 11.00 14.17 -13.47
C LYS A 167 11.10 12.94 -12.56
N TYR A 168 12.06 12.92 -11.65
CA TYR A 168 12.29 11.83 -10.72
C TYR A 168 11.57 12.01 -9.37
N TYR A 169 10.89 13.14 -9.14
CA TYR A 169 10.19 13.37 -7.88
C TYR A 169 8.97 12.44 -7.76
N PRO A 170 8.62 12.00 -6.53
CA PRO A 170 7.43 11.20 -6.31
C PRO A 170 6.17 11.90 -6.81
N ALA A 171 5.20 11.10 -7.27
CA ALA A 171 3.94 11.60 -7.84
C ALA A 171 3.24 12.64 -6.94
N ILE A 172 3.28 12.45 -5.62
CA ILE A 172 2.64 13.35 -4.65
C ILE A 172 3.18 14.80 -4.71
N TYR A 173 4.45 15.01 -5.05
CA TYR A 173 5.02 16.36 -5.20
C TYR A 173 4.43 17.10 -6.39
N TRP A 174 4.06 16.38 -7.44
CA TRP A 174 3.34 16.93 -8.58
C TRP A 174 1.86 17.14 -8.27
N TYR A 175 1.23 16.17 -7.60
CA TYR A 175 -0.19 16.22 -7.29
C TYR A 175 -0.55 17.36 -6.32
N THR A 176 0.30 17.65 -5.34
CA THR A 176 0.11 18.77 -4.39
C THR A 176 0.10 20.16 -5.04
N MET A 177 0.49 20.28 -6.32
CA MET A 177 0.35 21.52 -7.10
C MET A 177 -1.09 21.78 -7.58
N MET A 178 -1.95 20.76 -7.54
CA MET A 178 -3.33 20.85 -7.98
C MET A 178 -4.13 21.74 -7.03
N LYS A 179 -4.81 22.73 -7.59
CA LYS A 179 -5.72 23.61 -6.83
C LYS A 179 -7.04 22.88 -6.55
N ILE A 180 -7.73 23.32 -5.51
CA ILE A 180 -9.12 22.94 -5.23
C ILE A 180 -10.02 24.18 -5.36
N PRO A 181 -11.35 24.00 -5.55
CA PRO A 181 -12.27 25.12 -5.47
C PRO A 181 -12.13 25.89 -4.15
N PRO A 182 -12.20 27.23 -4.19
CA PRO A 182 -12.20 28.03 -2.98
C PRO A 182 -13.50 27.79 -2.19
N ALA A 183 -13.46 28.07 -0.88
CA ALA A 183 -14.55 27.71 0.04
C ALA A 183 -15.91 28.31 -0.35
N GLN A 184 -15.92 29.52 -0.92
CA GLN A 184 -17.14 30.20 -1.35
C GLN A 184 -17.83 29.57 -2.57
N ASP A 185 -17.16 28.68 -3.30
CA ASP A 185 -17.76 28.02 -4.47
C ASP A 185 -18.67 26.83 -4.06
N PHE A 186 -18.55 26.37 -2.80
CA PHE A 186 -19.39 25.31 -2.26
C PHE A 186 -20.73 25.86 -1.73
N GLY A 187 -21.75 24.99 -1.63
CA GLY A 187 -23.08 25.35 -1.13
C GLY A 187 -24.15 25.56 -2.22
N GLY A 188 -23.85 25.22 -3.48
CA GLY A 188 -24.83 25.20 -4.58
C GLY A 188 -25.09 26.54 -5.26
N THR A 189 -24.23 27.54 -5.03
CA THR A 189 -24.25 28.85 -5.71
C THR A 189 -23.42 28.87 -7.00
N THR A 190 -22.69 27.78 -7.27
CA THR A 190 -21.88 27.57 -8.48
C THR A 190 -22.29 26.24 -9.14
N ASP A 191 -21.53 25.80 -10.16
CA ASP A 191 -21.71 24.48 -10.78
C ASP A 191 -21.42 23.30 -9.82
N ILE A 192 -20.81 23.56 -8.66
CA ILE A 192 -20.65 22.54 -7.61
C ILE A 192 -22.02 22.23 -7.01
N PRO A 193 -22.50 20.96 -7.05
CA PRO A 193 -23.80 20.60 -6.52
C PRO A 193 -23.94 20.96 -5.03
N LYS A 194 -25.15 21.35 -4.61
CA LYS A 194 -25.45 21.85 -3.26
C LYS A 194 -24.97 20.92 -2.13
N ASP A 195 -25.13 19.62 -2.31
CA ASP A 195 -24.78 18.61 -1.29
C ASP A 195 -23.28 18.25 -1.28
N VAL A 196 -22.50 18.81 -2.20
CA VAL A 196 -21.04 18.65 -2.22
C VAL A 196 -20.40 19.70 -1.34
N THR A 197 -19.91 19.27 -0.19
CA THR A 197 -19.11 20.12 0.72
C THR A 197 -17.63 20.11 0.31
N GLN A 198 -16.85 21.08 0.80
CA GLN A 198 -15.40 21.10 0.59
C GLN A 198 -14.72 19.87 1.21
N GLU A 199 -15.22 19.38 2.35
CA GLU A 199 -14.75 18.16 2.98
C GLU A 199 -15.01 16.93 2.10
N LEU A 200 -16.24 16.79 1.58
CA LEU A 200 -16.57 15.70 0.66
C LEU A 200 -15.68 15.74 -0.59
N TRP A 201 -15.45 16.93 -1.14
CA TRP A 201 -14.54 17.12 -2.27
C TRP A 201 -13.13 16.62 -1.93
N ARG A 202 -12.55 17.06 -0.81
CA ARG A 202 -11.21 16.63 -0.36
C ARG A 202 -11.15 15.12 -0.16
N ARG A 203 -12.18 14.53 0.47
CA ARG A 203 -12.27 13.08 0.71
C ARG A 203 -12.24 12.29 -0.60
N ARG A 204 -13.06 12.69 -1.59
CA ARG A 204 -13.13 12.05 -2.91
C ARG A 204 -11.85 12.22 -3.72
N MET A 205 -11.24 13.41 -3.69
CA MET A 205 -9.97 13.65 -4.39
C MET A 205 -8.78 12.95 -3.73
N ASN A 206 -8.86 12.57 -2.45
CA ASN A 206 -7.73 12.03 -1.70
C ASN A 206 -7.74 10.51 -1.49
N ASN A 207 -8.83 9.87 -1.06
CA ASN A 207 -8.74 8.44 -0.73
C ASN A 207 -9.99 7.61 -1.06
N THR A 208 -11.18 8.21 -1.15
CA THR A 208 -12.40 7.41 -1.37
C THR A 208 -12.78 7.23 -2.84
N ASP A 209 -12.15 7.97 -3.77
CA ASP A 209 -12.37 7.82 -5.22
C ASP A 209 -11.05 7.93 -6.01
N CYS A 210 -10.57 9.16 -6.26
CA CYS A 210 -9.53 9.42 -7.26
C CYS A 210 -8.18 8.78 -6.92
N ILE A 211 -7.41 9.35 -5.97
CA ILE A 211 -6.10 8.79 -5.60
C ILE A 211 -6.21 7.35 -5.09
N GLY A 212 -7.31 7.01 -4.42
CA GLY A 212 -7.53 5.65 -3.91
C GLY A 212 -7.47 4.58 -5.01
N CYS A 213 -7.80 4.92 -6.26
CA CYS A 213 -7.72 4.00 -7.40
C CYS A 213 -6.59 4.34 -8.40
N HIS A 214 -6.12 5.60 -8.43
CA HIS A 214 -5.20 6.10 -9.44
C HIS A 214 -4.05 6.89 -8.83
N GLN A 215 -2.81 6.52 -9.12
CA GLN A 215 -1.66 7.35 -8.74
C GLN A 215 -1.63 8.64 -9.57
N LEU A 216 -2.16 9.74 -9.02
CA LEU A 216 -2.09 11.06 -9.64
C LEU A 216 -0.73 11.73 -9.37
N GLY A 217 -0.18 12.36 -10.40
CA GLY A 217 1.10 13.08 -10.34
C GLY A 217 2.29 12.34 -10.95
N GLN A 218 2.14 11.06 -11.29
CA GLN A 218 3.11 10.38 -12.17
C GLN A 218 3.02 10.96 -13.59
N GLU A 219 4.07 10.82 -14.39
CA GLU A 219 4.17 11.40 -15.74
C GLU A 219 2.93 11.12 -16.61
N SER A 220 2.43 9.89 -16.62
CA SER A 220 1.25 9.47 -17.40
C SER A 220 -0.06 10.11 -16.97
N THR A 221 -0.13 10.70 -15.78
CA THR A 221 -1.34 11.37 -15.25
C THR A 221 -1.21 12.89 -15.25
N ARG A 222 0.00 13.44 -15.12
CA ARG A 222 0.26 14.89 -15.20
C ARG A 222 0.49 15.43 -16.61
N THR A 223 0.50 14.56 -17.63
CA THR A 223 0.60 14.89 -19.06
C THR A 223 -0.53 14.20 -19.83
N ILE A 224 -0.98 14.67 -20.99
CA ILE A 224 -2.04 13.99 -21.78
C ILE A 224 -1.41 13.10 -22.87
N PRO A 225 -1.80 11.81 -23.00
CA PRO A 225 -1.34 10.95 -24.09
C PRO A 225 -1.69 11.53 -25.47
N ALA A 226 -0.70 11.60 -26.37
CA ALA A 226 -0.89 12.09 -27.73
C ALA A 226 -1.97 11.31 -28.51
N ALA A 227 -2.16 10.02 -28.19
CA ALA A 227 -3.19 9.16 -28.77
C ALA A 227 -4.64 9.66 -28.56
N PHE A 228 -4.87 10.57 -27.59
CA PHE A 228 -6.18 11.17 -27.40
C PHE A 228 -6.47 12.32 -28.37
N GLY A 229 -5.47 12.85 -29.06
CA GLY A 229 -5.61 13.97 -29.99
C GLY A 229 -5.28 15.32 -29.36
N GLN A 230 -5.71 16.39 -30.03
CA GLN A 230 -5.48 17.78 -29.61
C GLN A 230 -6.78 18.39 -29.06
N PHE A 231 -6.64 19.24 -28.04
CA PHE A 231 -7.76 19.86 -27.33
C PHE A 231 -7.51 21.35 -27.15
N LYS A 232 -8.59 22.14 -27.00
CA LYS A 232 -8.48 23.59 -26.80
C LYS A 232 -8.05 23.95 -25.38
N SER A 233 -8.27 23.05 -24.43
CA SER A 233 -7.91 23.22 -23.03
C SER A 233 -7.57 21.89 -22.37
N GLY A 234 -6.82 21.92 -21.27
CA GLY A 234 -6.61 20.74 -20.44
C GLY A 234 -7.91 20.16 -19.88
N ALA A 235 -8.95 20.97 -19.68
CA ALA A 235 -10.24 20.48 -19.18
C ALA A 235 -10.94 19.55 -20.17
N GLU A 236 -10.96 19.92 -21.47
CA GLU A 236 -11.47 19.05 -22.54
C GLU A 236 -10.65 17.76 -22.64
N ALA A 237 -9.32 17.87 -22.55
CA ALA A 237 -8.41 16.72 -22.59
C ALA A 237 -8.67 15.74 -21.42
N TRP A 238 -8.93 16.26 -20.22
CA TRP A 238 -9.29 15.44 -19.06
C TRP A 238 -10.66 14.78 -19.19
N GLY A 239 -11.65 15.46 -19.78
CA GLY A 239 -12.93 14.84 -20.13
C GLY A 239 -12.74 13.63 -21.05
N ARG A 240 -11.94 13.77 -22.12
CA ARG A 240 -11.60 12.65 -23.03
C ARG A 240 -10.83 11.53 -22.33
N ARG A 241 -9.86 11.88 -21.48
CA ARG A 241 -9.08 10.90 -20.70
C ARG A 241 -9.99 10.05 -19.83
N VAL A 242 -10.83 10.69 -19.01
CA VAL A 242 -11.61 10.00 -17.98
C VAL A 242 -12.69 9.12 -18.61
N ALA A 243 -13.18 9.46 -19.80
CA ALA A 243 -14.09 8.59 -20.54
C ALA A 243 -13.43 7.34 -21.16
N SER A 244 -12.12 7.12 -20.99
CA SER A 244 -11.41 5.99 -21.63
C SER A 244 -11.55 4.67 -20.88
N GLY A 245 -11.66 3.57 -21.62
CA GLY A 245 -11.63 2.22 -21.06
C GLY A 245 -12.94 1.76 -20.42
N GLN A 246 -12.92 0.58 -19.81
CA GLN A 246 -14.12 -0.06 -19.25
C GLN A 246 -14.69 0.65 -18.01
N THR A 247 -13.89 1.43 -17.27
CA THR A 247 -14.37 2.22 -16.13
C THR A 247 -14.76 3.65 -16.49
N GLY A 248 -14.65 4.03 -17.76
CA GLY A 248 -14.84 5.41 -18.20
C GLY A 248 -16.22 5.97 -17.83
N GLU A 249 -17.28 5.17 -17.97
CA GLU A 249 -18.64 5.58 -17.63
C GLU A 249 -18.79 5.92 -16.14
N LEU A 250 -18.27 5.07 -15.26
CA LEU A 250 -18.29 5.30 -13.81
C LEU A 250 -17.53 6.57 -13.45
N MET A 251 -16.31 6.73 -13.98
CA MET A 251 -15.49 7.88 -13.66
C MET A 251 -16.11 9.18 -14.20
N MET A 252 -16.71 9.13 -15.40
CA MET A 252 -17.46 10.25 -15.95
C MET A 252 -18.70 10.59 -15.12
N ASN A 253 -19.47 9.60 -14.66
CA ASN A 253 -20.59 9.84 -13.74
C ASN A 253 -20.10 10.55 -12.47
N ARG A 254 -19.00 10.07 -11.87
CA ARG A 254 -18.44 10.65 -10.65
C ARG A 254 -18.01 12.11 -10.85
N LEU A 255 -17.28 12.43 -11.92
CA LEU A 255 -16.75 13.77 -12.13
C LEU A 255 -17.75 14.73 -12.78
N ALA A 256 -18.42 14.30 -13.85
CA ALA A 256 -19.32 15.14 -14.64
C ALA A 256 -20.68 15.34 -13.96
N VAL A 257 -21.23 14.29 -13.34
CA VAL A 257 -22.57 14.35 -12.73
C VAL A 257 -22.46 14.70 -11.24
N GLN A 258 -21.80 13.85 -10.45
CA GLN A 258 -21.84 13.99 -8.98
C GLN A 258 -21.01 15.16 -8.45
N LEU A 259 -20.00 15.61 -9.20
CA LEU A 259 -19.17 16.77 -8.87
C LEU A 259 -19.40 17.95 -9.82
N GLY A 260 -20.45 17.89 -10.66
CA GLY A 260 -20.86 18.99 -11.55
C GLY A 260 -19.87 19.32 -12.68
N GLY A 261 -18.96 18.42 -13.05
CA GLY A 261 -17.95 18.65 -14.10
C GLY A 261 -16.82 19.60 -13.70
N VAL A 262 -16.95 20.27 -12.55
CA VAL A 262 -15.95 21.19 -11.98
C VAL A 262 -14.54 20.59 -11.87
N PRO A 263 -14.35 19.28 -11.54
CA PRO A 263 -13.00 18.70 -11.46
C PRO A 263 -12.16 18.86 -12.72
N PHE A 264 -12.78 18.79 -13.92
CA PHE A 264 -12.05 18.88 -15.18
C PHE A 264 -11.30 20.20 -15.34
N LYS A 265 -11.86 21.31 -14.85
CA LYS A 265 -11.20 22.62 -14.82
C LYS A 265 -9.89 22.57 -14.03
N TYR A 266 -9.91 21.98 -12.84
CA TYR A 266 -8.76 21.94 -11.93
C TYR A 266 -7.69 20.95 -12.40
N PHE A 267 -8.10 19.79 -12.90
CA PHE A 267 -7.18 18.84 -13.52
C PHE A 267 -6.53 19.42 -14.78
N GLY A 268 -7.33 20.12 -15.60
CA GLY A 268 -6.87 20.83 -16.79
C GLY A 268 -5.87 21.94 -16.48
N ASP A 269 -6.20 22.88 -15.59
CA ASP A 269 -5.27 23.94 -15.14
C ASP A 269 -3.94 23.38 -14.66
N TRP A 270 -4.00 22.32 -13.83
CA TRP A 270 -2.80 21.66 -13.33
C TRP A 270 -1.93 21.09 -14.44
N THR A 271 -2.53 20.36 -15.40
CA THR A 271 -1.80 19.77 -16.53
C THR A 271 -1.23 20.84 -17.48
N ASP A 272 -2.01 21.89 -17.76
CA ASP A 272 -1.60 22.99 -18.64
C ASP A 272 -0.44 23.79 -18.02
N ARG A 273 -0.46 24.00 -16.70
CA ARG A 273 0.65 24.67 -15.98
C ARG A 273 1.91 23.82 -15.98
N VAL A 274 1.80 22.50 -15.76
CA VAL A 274 2.93 21.57 -15.87
C VAL A 274 3.51 21.59 -17.29
N ALA A 275 2.66 21.57 -18.33
CA ALA A 275 3.11 21.65 -19.72
C ALA A 275 3.82 22.98 -20.06
N LYS A 276 3.44 24.08 -19.39
CA LYS A 276 4.11 25.39 -19.48
C LYS A 276 5.39 25.49 -18.63
N GLY A 277 5.79 24.41 -17.97
CA GLY A 277 7.05 24.33 -17.21
C GLY A 277 6.92 24.63 -15.72
N GLU A 278 5.71 24.68 -15.15
CA GLU A 278 5.58 24.77 -13.70
C GLU A 278 6.08 23.48 -13.02
N LEU A 279 6.86 23.63 -11.95
CA LEU A 279 7.49 22.54 -11.20
C LEU A 279 7.00 22.52 -9.75
N PRO A 280 7.10 21.37 -9.04
CA PRO A 280 6.88 21.30 -7.60
C PRO A 280 7.76 22.31 -6.85
N LYS A 281 7.16 23.06 -5.94
CA LYS A 281 7.87 24.08 -5.13
C LYS A 281 8.89 23.46 -4.17
N HIS A 282 8.61 22.25 -3.70
CA HIS A 282 9.45 21.52 -2.75
C HIS A 282 10.25 20.44 -3.46
N LYS A 283 11.49 20.25 -3.03
CA LYS A 283 12.34 19.14 -3.48
C LYS A 283 12.25 18.01 -2.45
N PRO A 284 12.06 16.76 -2.87
CA PRO A 284 12.06 15.63 -1.95
C PRO A 284 13.45 15.45 -1.30
N PRO A 285 13.51 15.15 0.00
CA PRO A 285 14.77 14.81 0.65
C PRO A 285 15.25 13.46 0.15
N ARG A 286 16.57 13.28 0.11
CA ARG A 286 17.18 11.95 -0.08
C ARG A 286 17.12 11.16 1.22
N PRO A 287 17.10 9.81 1.18
CA PRO A 287 17.16 9.00 2.38
C PRO A 287 18.41 9.31 3.22
N GLN A 288 18.24 9.35 4.54
CA GLN A 288 19.31 9.63 5.51
C GLN A 288 19.33 8.61 6.64
N GLY A 289 20.50 8.43 7.26
CA GLY A 289 20.66 7.52 8.40
C GLY A 289 20.12 6.13 8.11
N VAL A 290 19.23 5.65 8.98
CA VAL A 290 18.66 4.29 8.92
C VAL A 290 17.78 4.04 7.69
N GLU A 291 17.25 5.08 7.05
CA GLU A 291 16.43 4.95 5.83
C GLU A 291 17.22 4.36 4.66
N ARG A 292 18.56 4.43 4.72
CA ARG A 292 19.45 3.91 3.68
C ARG A 292 19.65 2.39 3.76
N ASN A 293 19.19 1.75 4.83
CA ASN A 293 19.28 0.30 5.01
C ASN A 293 18.19 -0.48 4.25
N ILE A 294 17.37 0.21 3.46
CA ILE A 294 16.29 -0.42 2.70
C ILE A 294 16.87 -1.11 1.46
N VAL A 295 16.51 -2.38 1.29
CA VAL A 295 16.70 -3.15 0.06
C VAL A 295 15.32 -3.42 -0.52
N ILE A 296 15.08 -3.00 -1.76
CA ILE A 296 13.82 -3.24 -2.47
C ILE A 296 14.09 -4.26 -3.56
N THR A 297 13.35 -5.36 -3.53
CA THR A 297 13.31 -6.32 -4.64
C THR A 297 11.95 -6.23 -5.32
N SER A 298 11.95 -6.09 -6.65
CA SER A 298 10.73 -6.02 -7.44
C SER A 298 10.75 -7.05 -8.56
N TRP A 299 9.55 -7.56 -8.84
CA TRP A 299 9.26 -8.44 -9.96
C TRP A 299 8.11 -7.85 -10.76
N GLU A 300 8.03 -8.18 -12.04
CA GLU A 300 6.77 -8.09 -12.78
C GLU A 300 5.94 -9.36 -12.49
N TRP A 301 4.66 -9.19 -12.11
CA TRP A 301 3.82 -10.31 -11.65
C TRP A 301 2.68 -10.69 -12.62
N SER A 302 2.19 -9.74 -13.40
CA SER A 302 1.03 -9.93 -14.27
C SER A 302 1.40 -9.53 -15.71
N THR A 303 0.42 -9.41 -16.58
CA THR A 303 0.60 -8.90 -17.94
C THR A 303 0.44 -7.38 -17.98
N ASP A 304 0.94 -6.74 -19.03
CA ASP A 304 0.72 -5.32 -19.35
C ASP A 304 -0.78 -4.88 -19.36
N LYS A 305 -1.71 -5.80 -19.62
CA LYS A 305 -3.16 -5.56 -19.68
C LYS A 305 -3.92 -5.66 -18.35
N HIS A 306 -3.31 -6.22 -17.30
CA HIS A 306 -4.04 -6.57 -16.07
C HIS A 306 -3.28 -6.08 -14.85
N TYR A 307 -3.99 -5.36 -13.97
CA TYR A 307 -3.43 -4.94 -12.70
C TYR A 307 -3.61 -6.02 -11.62
N LEU A 308 -2.82 -5.92 -10.54
CA LEU A 308 -3.03 -6.67 -9.31
C LEU A 308 -3.58 -5.72 -8.26
N HIS A 309 -4.73 -6.07 -7.70
CA HIS A 309 -5.38 -5.29 -6.66
C HIS A 309 -4.72 -5.54 -5.30
N ASP A 310 -4.49 -6.81 -4.99
CA ASP A 310 -3.95 -7.25 -3.71
C ASP A 310 -3.02 -8.47 -3.89
N LEU A 311 -2.37 -8.90 -2.81
CA LEU A 311 -1.58 -10.12 -2.74
C LEU A 311 -1.50 -10.64 -1.30
N VAL A 312 -1.21 -11.93 -1.15
CA VAL A 312 -0.94 -12.54 0.16
C VAL A 312 0.35 -13.34 0.15
N SER A 313 1.11 -13.21 1.24
CA SER A 313 2.42 -13.83 1.41
C SER A 313 2.49 -14.89 2.51
N SER A 314 1.68 -14.79 3.57
CA SER A 314 1.63 -15.78 4.65
C SER A 314 0.45 -15.50 5.59
N ASP A 315 0.24 -16.41 6.55
CA ASP A 315 -0.64 -16.17 7.68
C ASP A 315 0.10 -15.31 8.71
N ARG A 316 -0.46 -14.16 9.12
CA ARG A 316 0.14 -13.28 10.12
C ARG A 316 0.32 -13.94 11.49
N ARG A 317 -0.50 -14.95 11.82
CA ARG A 317 -0.45 -15.72 13.06
C ARG A 317 0.69 -16.73 13.04
N TYR A 318 1.02 -17.22 11.84
CA TYR A 318 2.07 -18.20 11.59
C TYR A 318 2.94 -17.77 10.39
N PRO A 319 3.77 -16.71 10.52
CA PRO A 319 4.48 -16.13 9.38
C PRO A 319 5.44 -17.09 8.65
N THR A 320 5.82 -18.20 9.29
CA THR A 320 6.69 -19.21 8.70
C THR A 320 5.96 -20.26 7.85
N VAL A 321 4.61 -20.28 7.86
CA VAL A 321 3.82 -21.29 7.10
C VAL A 321 4.10 -21.23 5.59
N ASN A 322 4.48 -20.04 5.09
CA ASN A 322 4.87 -19.82 3.70
C ASN A 322 6.24 -19.11 3.61
N ALA A 323 7.18 -19.44 4.50
CA ALA A 323 8.51 -18.85 4.50
C ALA A 323 9.21 -18.99 3.14
N LEU A 324 9.50 -17.86 2.50
CA LEU A 324 10.08 -17.78 1.15
C LEU A 324 9.27 -18.59 0.10
N GLY A 325 7.99 -18.81 0.36
CA GLY A 325 7.10 -19.55 -0.53
C GLY A 325 6.51 -18.67 -1.62
N ALA A 326 5.63 -19.27 -2.43
CA ALA A 326 4.95 -18.56 -3.49
C ALA A 326 3.99 -17.52 -2.94
N LEU A 327 3.84 -16.41 -3.65
CA LEU A 327 2.96 -15.30 -3.32
C LEU A 327 1.78 -15.30 -4.29
N TYR A 328 0.58 -15.06 -3.77
CA TYR A 328 -0.67 -15.23 -4.54
C TYR A 328 -1.33 -13.87 -4.73
N GLY A 329 -1.49 -13.44 -5.99
CA GLY A 329 -2.09 -12.16 -6.34
C GLY A 329 -3.60 -12.21 -6.51
N SER A 330 -4.28 -11.10 -6.22
CA SER A 330 -5.71 -10.92 -6.42
C SER A 330 -5.96 -9.90 -7.55
N PRO A 331 -6.22 -10.35 -8.79
CA PRO A 331 -6.45 -9.48 -9.95
C PRO A 331 -7.91 -8.97 -10.02
N GLU A 332 -8.41 -8.37 -8.95
CA GLU A 332 -9.77 -7.84 -8.87
C GLU A 332 -10.11 -6.95 -10.08
N TYR A 333 -11.32 -7.04 -10.60
CA TYR A 333 -11.82 -6.37 -11.82
C TYR A 333 -11.07 -6.67 -13.12
N ALA A 334 -9.93 -7.34 -13.09
CA ALA A 334 -9.08 -7.51 -14.27
C ALA A 334 -9.27 -8.88 -14.95
N THR A 335 -8.96 -9.98 -14.27
CA THR A 335 -8.90 -11.32 -14.89
C THR A 335 -9.13 -12.44 -13.88
N ASP A 336 -9.52 -13.63 -14.33
CA ASP A 336 -9.50 -14.82 -13.43
C ASP A 336 -8.14 -15.52 -13.41
N ASN A 337 -7.15 -15.04 -14.16
CA ASN A 337 -5.79 -15.58 -14.12
C ASN A 337 -5.07 -15.02 -12.90
N MET A 338 -5.17 -15.69 -11.77
CA MET A 338 -4.42 -15.36 -10.56
C MET A 338 -2.93 -15.57 -10.82
N ALA A 339 -2.15 -14.50 -10.73
CA ALA A 339 -0.70 -14.55 -10.76
C ALA A 339 -0.15 -15.16 -9.46
N ILE A 340 0.80 -16.07 -9.60
CA ILE A 340 1.53 -16.71 -8.50
C ILE A 340 3.02 -16.46 -8.72
N LEU A 341 3.62 -15.58 -7.92
CA LEU A 341 5.06 -15.31 -7.96
C LEU A 341 5.79 -16.27 -7.01
N ASP A 342 6.75 -17.03 -7.53
CA ASP A 342 7.75 -17.70 -6.72
C ASP A 342 9.02 -16.83 -6.61
N PRO A 343 9.28 -16.21 -5.44
CA PRO A 343 10.43 -15.34 -5.26
C PRO A 343 11.77 -16.10 -5.25
N LYS A 344 11.79 -17.43 -5.02
CA LYS A 344 13.03 -18.25 -5.04
C LYS A 344 13.47 -18.55 -6.46
N THR A 345 12.52 -18.82 -7.35
CA THR A 345 12.82 -19.15 -8.76
C THR A 345 12.65 -17.97 -9.69
N HIS A 346 12.19 -16.83 -9.17
CA HIS A 346 11.88 -15.60 -9.91
C HIS A 346 10.94 -15.86 -11.08
N LYS A 347 9.96 -16.74 -10.86
CA LYS A 347 9.02 -17.20 -11.86
C LYS A 347 7.60 -16.81 -11.48
N VAL A 348 6.86 -16.32 -12.46
CA VAL A 348 5.41 -16.15 -12.36
C VAL A 348 4.73 -17.31 -13.06
N THR A 349 3.72 -17.87 -12.41
CA THR A 349 2.75 -18.80 -13.02
C THR A 349 1.34 -18.25 -12.86
N PHE A 350 0.39 -18.81 -13.59
CA PHE A 350 -1.01 -18.38 -13.52
C PHE A 350 -1.90 -19.55 -13.17
N PHE A 351 -2.81 -19.33 -12.22
CA PHE A 351 -3.93 -20.23 -11.93
C PHE A 351 -5.23 -19.59 -12.44
N LYS A 352 -5.87 -20.21 -13.43
CA LYS A 352 -7.18 -19.77 -13.92
C LYS A 352 -8.25 -20.16 -12.89
N MET A 353 -8.74 -19.18 -12.12
CA MET A 353 -9.75 -19.39 -11.10
C MET A 353 -11.09 -19.76 -11.76
N PRO A 354 -11.64 -20.96 -11.48
CA PRO A 354 -12.98 -21.29 -11.93
C PRO A 354 -14.04 -20.64 -11.03
N VAL A 355 -15.28 -20.64 -11.50
CA VAL A 355 -16.49 -20.39 -10.71
C VAL A 355 -17.32 -21.68 -10.72
N ALA A 356 -18.10 -21.94 -9.66
CA ALA A 356 -18.92 -23.15 -9.57
C ALA A 356 -20.06 -23.16 -10.57
N ASP A 357 -20.60 -21.97 -10.88
CA ASP A 357 -21.55 -21.75 -11.98
C ASP A 357 -20.79 -21.23 -13.22
N PRO A 358 -20.52 -22.06 -14.25
CA PRO A 358 -19.80 -21.63 -15.44
C PRO A 358 -20.57 -20.58 -16.27
N SER A 359 -21.88 -20.44 -16.03
CA SER A 359 -22.73 -19.45 -16.70
C SER A 359 -22.81 -18.12 -15.95
N ALA A 360 -22.22 -18.03 -14.74
CA ALA A 360 -22.20 -16.82 -13.95
C ALA A 360 -21.68 -15.65 -14.80
N PRO A 361 -22.34 -14.48 -14.81
CA PRO A 361 -21.94 -13.35 -15.65
C PRO A 361 -20.55 -12.82 -15.25
N GLU A 362 -19.96 -12.00 -16.14
CA GLU A 362 -18.72 -11.32 -15.77
C GLU A 362 -19.02 -10.34 -14.64
N SER A 363 -18.12 -10.29 -13.67
CA SER A 363 -18.28 -9.52 -12.47
C SER A 363 -17.63 -8.15 -12.64
N PHE A 364 -18.38 -7.23 -13.25
CA PHE A 364 -17.99 -5.84 -13.48
C PHE A 364 -18.70 -4.83 -12.54
N GLY A 365 -19.26 -5.28 -11.42
CA GLY A 365 -19.94 -4.46 -10.38
C GLY A 365 -21.38 -4.04 -10.73
N PRO A 366 -22.21 -3.47 -9.82
CA PRO A 366 -22.13 -3.37 -8.33
C PRO A 366 -22.58 -4.67 -7.59
N PRO A 367 -22.45 -4.79 -6.24
CA PRO A 367 -22.37 -3.69 -5.25
C PRO A 367 -21.00 -3.35 -4.63
N PHE A 368 -19.88 -3.91 -5.07
CA PHE A 368 -18.55 -3.53 -4.55
C PHE A 368 -17.66 -2.87 -5.64
N HIS A 369 -16.72 -2.04 -5.18
CA HIS A 369 -16.00 -0.92 -5.84
C HIS A 369 -15.60 -1.05 -7.33
N ALA A 370 -15.52 0.07 -8.06
CA ALA A 370 -15.17 0.22 -9.49
C ALA A 370 -16.00 -0.65 -10.47
N SER A 371 -17.19 -0.16 -10.84
CA SER A 371 -17.96 -0.69 -11.96
C SER A 371 -17.19 -0.56 -13.28
N ALA A 372 -16.89 -1.69 -13.92
CA ALA A 372 -16.47 -1.75 -15.30
C ALA A 372 -17.70 -1.99 -16.21
N ALA A 373 -17.62 -1.55 -17.45
CA ALA A 373 -18.60 -1.86 -18.48
C ALA A 373 -18.10 -3.03 -19.33
N ALA A 374 -19.03 -3.76 -19.92
CA ALA A 374 -18.71 -4.85 -20.86
C ALA A 374 -17.95 -4.36 -22.10
N LYS A 375 -18.09 -3.06 -22.43
CA LYS A 375 -17.38 -2.38 -23.52
C LYS A 375 -16.74 -1.09 -23.00
N PRO A 376 -15.55 -0.72 -23.47
CA PRO A 376 -14.98 0.59 -23.18
C PRO A 376 -15.93 1.74 -23.55
N MET A 377 -15.99 2.78 -22.72
CA MET A 377 -16.80 3.97 -23.04
C MET A 377 -16.19 4.75 -24.21
N LEU A 378 -14.88 4.96 -24.20
CA LEU A 378 -14.08 5.46 -25.32
C LEU A 378 -12.75 4.69 -25.41
N PRO A 379 -12.05 4.75 -26.57
CA PRO A 379 -10.78 4.05 -26.74
C PRO A 379 -9.71 4.46 -25.73
N SER A 380 -9.01 3.46 -25.19
CA SER A 380 -7.81 3.64 -24.39
C SER A 380 -6.63 4.16 -25.22
N ALA A 381 -5.73 4.92 -24.59
CA ALA A 381 -4.52 5.43 -25.23
C ALA A 381 -3.53 4.33 -25.65
N TYR A 382 -3.63 3.13 -25.07
CA TYR A 382 -2.65 2.06 -25.33
C TYR A 382 -3.27 0.80 -25.95
N TRP A 383 -4.55 0.51 -25.65
CA TRP A 383 -5.24 -0.72 -26.14
C TRP A 383 -6.44 -0.43 -27.04
N GLY A 384 -6.70 0.85 -27.37
CA GLY A 384 -7.83 1.22 -28.23
C GLY A 384 -9.17 0.77 -27.65
N GLU A 385 -10.00 0.14 -28.48
CA GLU A 385 -11.33 -0.37 -28.11
C GLU A 385 -11.31 -1.79 -27.52
N GLU A 386 -10.13 -2.38 -27.32
CA GLU A 386 -10.00 -3.73 -26.78
C GLU A 386 -10.61 -3.82 -25.36
N LYS A 387 -11.47 -4.81 -25.15
CA LYS A 387 -11.96 -5.20 -23.82
C LYS A 387 -10.90 -6.07 -23.14
N ILE A 388 -10.13 -5.48 -22.24
CA ILE A 388 -9.01 -6.14 -21.56
C ILE A 388 -9.40 -6.80 -20.23
N TRP A 389 -10.54 -6.44 -19.63
CA TRP A 389 -11.01 -7.01 -18.38
C TRP A 389 -12.20 -7.94 -18.59
N SER A 390 -12.15 -9.16 -18.03
CA SER A 390 -13.09 -10.25 -18.34
C SER A 390 -13.35 -11.26 -17.21
N GLN A 391 -13.16 -10.85 -15.97
CA GLN A 391 -13.26 -11.76 -14.82
C GLN A 391 -14.71 -12.17 -14.46
N ARG A 392 -14.85 -13.39 -13.93
CA ARG A 392 -16.04 -13.92 -13.26
C ARG A 392 -15.79 -14.16 -11.77
N ALA A 393 -14.61 -14.66 -11.41
CA ALA A 393 -14.25 -15.00 -10.04
C ALA A 393 -14.08 -13.75 -9.16
N ASN A 394 -13.71 -12.61 -9.73
CA ASN A 394 -13.60 -11.35 -9.00
C ASN A 394 -12.83 -11.46 -7.68
N ASN A 395 -11.63 -12.02 -7.75
CA ASN A 395 -10.77 -12.25 -6.59
C ASN A 395 -10.23 -10.92 -6.06
N HIS A 396 -10.61 -10.58 -4.83
CA HIS A 396 -10.25 -9.30 -4.23
C HIS A 396 -9.10 -9.39 -3.24
N ASN A 397 -9.14 -10.33 -2.30
CA ASN A 397 -8.11 -10.49 -1.29
C ASN A 397 -7.99 -11.96 -0.89
N GLY A 398 -6.79 -12.36 -0.46
CA GLY A 398 -6.49 -13.70 0.03
C GLY A 398 -5.91 -13.71 1.44
N MET A 399 -6.10 -14.82 2.15
CA MET A 399 -5.48 -15.08 3.45
C MET A 399 -5.00 -16.54 3.53
N PHE A 400 -3.79 -16.75 4.03
CA PHE A 400 -3.31 -18.09 4.34
C PHE A 400 -3.92 -18.60 5.65
N ASP A 401 -4.21 -19.89 5.71
CA ASP A 401 -4.41 -20.59 6.97
C ASP A 401 -3.11 -21.23 7.50
N LYS A 402 -3.17 -21.76 8.73
CA LYS A 402 -2.03 -22.43 9.37
C LYS A 402 -1.57 -23.72 8.67
N LYS A 403 -2.35 -24.24 7.73
CA LYS A 403 -2.01 -25.45 6.93
C LYS A 403 -1.33 -25.09 5.61
N GLY A 404 -1.19 -23.81 5.30
CA GLY A 404 -0.59 -23.31 4.06
C GLY A 404 -1.58 -23.24 2.89
N ARG A 405 -2.89 -23.32 3.14
CA ARG A 405 -3.93 -23.15 2.11
C ARG A 405 -4.30 -21.68 1.99
N VAL A 406 -4.70 -21.25 0.80
CA VAL A 406 -5.02 -19.84 0.52
C VAL A 406 -6.51 -19.67 0.32
N TRP A 407 -7.13 -18.83 1.14
CA TRP A 407 -8.56 -18.56 1.16
C TRP A 407 -8.83 -17.19 0.56
N PHE A 408 -9.67 -17.13 -0.47
CA PHE A 408 -9.94 -15.89 -1.20
C PHE A 408 -11.38 -15.43 -1.01
N ALA A 409 -11.55 -14.12 -0.90
CA ALA A 409 -12.80 -13.49 -1.23
C ALA A 409 -12.91 -13.49 -2.76
N ALA A 410 -13.70 -14.43 -3.30
CA ALA A 410 -13.94 -14.58 -4.73
C ALA A 410 -15.38 -15.09 -4.97
N ALA A 411 -15.98 -14.65 -6.06
CA ALA A 411 -17.28 -15.12 -6.51
C ALA A 411 -17.19 -16.61 -6.86
N VAL A 412 -18.18 -17.35 -6.37
CA VAL A 412 -18.38 -18.76 -6.67
C VAL A 412 -19.53 -18.92 -7.66
N ARG A 413 -20.51 -18.02 -7.59
CA ARG A 413 -21.74 -17.98 -8.39
C ARG A 413 -22.18 -16.52 -8.61
N GLY A 414 -23.30 -16.34 -9.31
CA GLY A 414 -23.99 -15.05 -9.39
C GLY A 414 -24.56 -14.57 -8.04
N ILE A 415 -25.10 -13.34 -8.05
CA ILE A 415 -25.44 -12.63 -6.80
C ILE A 415 -26.63 -13.20 -6.01
N GLU A 416 -27.49 -13.99 -6.65
CA GLU A 416 -28.71 -14.52 -6.04
C GLU A 416 -28.38 -15.69 -5.10
N ASN A 417 -28.77 -15.58 -3.83
CA ASN A 417 -28.48 -16.63 -2.85
C ASN A 417 -29.34 -17.89 -3.05
N PRO A 418 -28.79 -19.07 -2.69
CA PRO A 418 -29.54 -20.32 -2.64
C PRO A 418 -30.62 -20.28 -1.55
N ALA A 419 -31.58 -21.21 -1.64
CA ALA A 419 -32.74 -21.25 -0.75
C ALA A 419 -32.36 -21.35 0.74
N PHE A 420 -31.26 -22.03 1.08
CA PHE A 420 -30.85 -22.19 2.49
C PHE A 420 -30.37 -20.90 3.15
N CYS A 421 -30.10 -19.83 2.39
CA CYS A 421 -29.79 -18.51 2.91
C CYS A 421 -31.02 -17.65 3.17
N LYS A 422 -32.15 -18.01 2.55
CA LYS A 422 -33.34 -17.17 2.44
C LYS A 422 -34.35 -17.47 3.54
N LYS A 423 -35.38 -16.62 3.64
CA LYS A 423 -36.49 -16.77 4.59
C LYS A 423 -37.16 -18.14 4.39
N GLY A 424 -37.46 -18.82 5.50
CA GLY A 424 -38.04 -20.18 5.49
C GLY A 424 -37.02 -21.31 5.50
N SER A 425 -35.71 -20.99 5.51
CA SER A 425 -34.64 -21.98 5.69
C SER A 425 -34.52 -22.47 7.13
N GLU A 426 -34.04 -23.70 7.29
CA GLU A 426 -33.66 -24.28 8.58
C GLU A 426 -32.27 -23.86 9.06
N HIS A 427 -31.47 -23.18 8.22
CA HIS A 427 -30.15 -22.71 8.61
C HIS A 427 -30.25 -21.73 9.79
N PRO A 428 -29.51 -21.94 10.91
CA PRO A 428 -29.66 -21.13 12.13
C PRO A 428 -29.57 -19.61 11.89
N SER A 429 -28.60 -19.16 11.11
CA SER A 429 -28.45 -17.74 10.78
C SER A 429 -29.56 -17.20 9.86
N ALA A 430 -30.13 -18.02 8.99
CA ALA A 430 -31.21 -17.60 8.09
C ALA A 430 -32.55 -17.46 8.81
N LYS A 431 -32.75 -18.21 9.90
CA LYS A 431 -33.90 -18.02 10.80
C LYS A 431 -33.87 -16.67 11.51
N VAL A 432 -32.67 -16.16 11.84
CA VAL A 432 -32.50 -14.87 12.51
C VAL A 432 -32.48 -13.72 11.51
N PHE A 433 -31.69 -13.82 10.45
CA PHE A 433 -31.51 -12.75 9.47
C PHE A 433 -31.30 -13.33 8.06
N PRO A 434 -32.37 -13.62 7.30
CA PRO A 434 -32.23 -14.19 5.96
C PRO A 434 -31.58 -13.20 4.99
N LEU A 435 -30.80 -13.72 4.03
CA LEU A 435 -30.09 -12.93 3.03
C LEU A 435 -30.46 -13.40 1.63
N ASP A 436 -31.00 -12.49 0.82
CA ASP A 436 -31.41 -12.80 -0.56
C ASP A 436 -30.25 -12.80 -1.55
N ARG A 437 -29.17 -12.07 -1.24
CA ARG A 437 -28.05 -11.85 -2.16
C ARG A 437 -26.69 -11.88 -1.47
N SER A 438 -25.68 -12.33 -2.21
CA SER A 438 -24.26 -12.26 -1.86
C SER A 438 -23.45 -11.95 -3.12
N GLY A 439 -22.68 -10.86 -3.11
CA GLY A 439 -21.94 -10.42 -4.30
C GLY A 439 -20.66 -11.24 -4.57
N ARG A 440 -19.98 -11.68 -3.52
CA ARG A 440 -18.71 -12.42 -3.55
C ARG A 440 -18.71 -13.40 -2.38
N GLN A 441 -18.22 -14.62 -2.60
CA GLN A 441 -18.22 -15.68 -1.61
C GLN A 441 -16.80 -16.02 -1.16
N VAL A 442 -16.59 -17.22 -0.61
CA VAL A 442 -15.28 -17.73 -0.24
C VAL A 442 -14.87 -18.84 -1.20
N SER A 443 -13.60 -18.86 -1.55
CA SER A 443 -12.96 -19.98 -2.22
C SER A 443 -11.65 -20.32 -1.54
N MET A 444 -11.15 -21.53 -1.77
CA MET A 444 -9.90 -21.99 -1.17
C MET A 444 -9.08 -22.73 -2.20
N LEU A 445 -7.83 -22.31 -2.40
CA LEU A 445 -6.81 -23.06 -3.12
C LEU A 445 -5.93 -23.80 -2.11
N ASP A 446 -5.71 -25.10 -2.34
CA ASP A 446 -4.63 -25.84 -1.69
C ASP A 446 -3.39 -25.83 -2.61
N PRO A 447 -2.32 -25.08 -2.28
CA PRO A 447 -1.11 -25.04 -3.09
C PRO A 447 -0.42 -26.39 -3.33
N LYS A 448 -0.60 -27.37 -2.45
CA LYS A 448 0.07 -28.68 -2.57
C LYS A 448 -0.55 -29.53 -3.66
N THR A 449 -1.86 -29.42 -3.85
CA THR A 449 -2.61 -30.23 -4.83
C THR A 449 -3.17 -29.39 -5.97
N MET A 450 -3.06 -28.07 -5.89
CA MET A 450 -3.72 -27.08 -6.75
C MET A 450 -5.25 -27.27 -6.82
N LYS A 451 -5.84 -27.89 -5.79
CA LYS A 451 -7.30 -28.09 -5.72
C LYS A 451 -7.95 -26.78 -5.30
N TYR A 452 -8.84 -26.29 -6.14
CA TYR A 452 -9.66 -25.12 -5.84
C TYR A 452 -11.06 -25.54 -5.42
N SER A 453 -11.47 -25.09 -4.24
CA SER A 453 -12.74 -25.46 -3.62
C SER A 453 -13.62 -24.23 -3.42
N PHE A 454 -14.92 -24.44 -3.51
CA PHE A 454 -15.93 -23.40 -3.42
C PHE A 454 -16.65 -23.47 -2.08
N ILE A 455 -16.63 -22.38 -1.33
CA ILE A 455 -17.36 -22.23 -0.07
C ILE A 455 -18.44 -21.17 -0.32
N ASP A 456 -19.61 -21.63 -0.74
CA ASP A 456 -20.74 -20.78 -1.14
C ASP A 456 -21.38 -20.06 0.06
N THR A 457 -20.82 -18.92 0.46
CA THR A 457 -21.31 -18.12 1.58
C THR A 457 -22.56 -17.31 1.23
N CYS A 458 -23.51 -17.24 2.16
CA CYS A 458 -24.75 -16.47 2.06
C CYS A 458 -24.56 -14.96 2.21
N PHE A 459 -23.41 -14.52 2.73
CA PHE A 459 -23.03 -13.12 2.87
C PHE A 459 -21.90 -12.75 1.90
N GLY A 460 -21.78 -11.46 1.59
CA GLY A 460 -20.70 -10.93 0.76
C GLY A 460 -19.34 -10.99 1.47
N THR A 461 -18.24 -11.00 0.73
CA THR A 461 -16.90 -11.07 1.30
C THR A 461 -15.96 -10.01 0.73
N HIS A 462 -14.99 -9.59 1.53
CA HIS A 462 -13.98 -8.61 1.14
C HIS A 462 -12.62 -9.01 1.76
N HIS A 463 -12.24 -8.51 2.93
CA HIS A 463 -10.99 -8.92 3.56
C HIS A 463 -11.21 -10.12 4.48
N PRO A 464 -10.59 -11.29 4.21
CA PRO A 464 -10.49 -12.41 5.14
C PRO A 464 -9.44 -12.22 6.25
N GLN A 465 -9.77 -12.65 7.47
CA GLN A 465 -8.80 -12.86 8.56
C GLN A 465 -9.18 -14.09 9.38
N PHE A 466 -8.19 -14.89 9.75
CA PHE A 466 -8.40 -16.01 10.66
C PHE A 466 -8.42 -15.56 12.13
N GLY A 467 -9.35 -16.17 12.88
CA GLY A 467 -9.47 -16.05 14.33
C GLY A 467 -8.33 -16.74 15.08
N TYR A 468 -8.25 -16.51 16.39
CA TYR A 468 -7.27 -17.18 17.27
C TYR A 468 -7.92 -18.33 18.07
N ASP A 469 -9.12 -18.76 17.66
CA ASP A 469 -9.87 -19.86 18.24
C ASP A 469 -9.39 -21.24 17.75
N ALA A 470 -9.84 -22.30 18.43
CA ALA A 470 -9.45 -23.67 18.15
C ALA A 470 -9.95 -24.21 16.79
N ASP A 471 -10.96 -23.56 16.19
CA ASP A 471 -11.58 -23.98 14.94
C ASP A 471 -10.97 -23.28 13.72
N ASP A 472 -9.98 -22.40 13.92
CA ASP A 472 -9.43 -21.50 12.89
C ASP A 472 -10.56 -20.82 12.11
N THR A 473 -11.49 -20.19 12.83
CA THR A 473 -12.63 -19.53 12.20
C THR A 473 -12.16 -18.42 11.27
N LEU A 474 -12.58 -18.47 10.00
CA LEU A 474 -12.32 -17.42 9.01
C LEU A 474 -13.40 -16.34 9.15
N TRP A 475 -13.01 -15.13 9.48
CA TRP A 475 -13.87 -13.95 9.59
C TRP A 475 -13.71 -13.06 8.36
N LEU A 476 -14.81 -12.49 7.88
CA LEU A 476 -14.85 -11.73 6.63
C LEU A 476 -15.42 -10.33 6.87
N SER A 477 -14.83 -9.32 6.25
CA SER A 477 -15.49 -8.02 6.01
C SER A 477 -16.25 -8.02 4.68
N GLY A 478 -16.87 -6.89 4.30
CA GLY A 478 -17.70 -6.80 3.09
C GLY A 478 -19.02 -7.57 3.14
N SER A 479 -19.35 -8.11 4.31
CA SER A 479 -20.55 -8.90 4.59
C SER A 479 -21.83 -8.06 4.70
N GLY A 480 -21.74 -6.76 4.41
CA GLY A 480 -22.87 -5.84 4.41
C GLY A 480 -23.55 -5.78 5.79
N PRO A 481 -24.84 -6.18 5.89
CA PRO A 481 -25.62 -6.00 7.10
C PRO A 481 -25.34 -7.02 8.23
N VAL A 482 -24.38 -7.93 8.06
CA VAL A 482 -24.11 -9.01 9.02
C VAL A 482 -22.63 -9.20 9.32
N ALA A 483 -22.28 -9.73 10.49
CA ALA A 483 -21.00 -10.37 10.77
C ALA A 483 -21.01 -11.78 10.17
N GLY A 484 -20.11 -12.08 9.23
CA GLY A 484 -20.06 -13.39 8.55
C GLY A 484 -18.78 -14.15 8.85
N TRP A 485 -18.89 -15.47 9.00
CA TRP A 485 -17.74 -16.36 9.25
C TRP A 485 -17.87 -17.73 8.59
N VAL A 486 -16.73 -18.41 8.44
CA VAL A 486 -16.61 -19.81 8.04
C VAL A 486 -15.82 -20.56 9.10
N ASN A 487 -16.42 -21.56 9.72
CA ASN A 487 -15.74 -22.53 10.59
C ASN A 487 -14.96 -23.51 9.71
N THR A 488 -13.64 -23.33 9.65
CA THR A 488 -12.80 -24.10 8.72
C THR A 488 -12.59 -25.54 9.16
N LYS A 489 -12.72 -25.84 10.46
CA LYS A 489 -12.76 -27.21 10.96
C LYS A 489 -13.98 -27.99 10.44
N VAL A 490 -15.18 -27.42 10.53
CA VAL A 490 -16.39 -28.06 9.98
C VAL A 490 -16.28 -28.23 8.46
N TRP A 491 -15.73 -27.24 7.76
CA TRP A 491 -15.44 -27.39 6.33
C TRP A 491 -14.48 -28.55 6.05
N ASP A 492 -13.40 -28.66 6.79
CA ASP A 492 -12.40 -29.72 6.62
C ASP A 492 -12.97 -31.12 6.90
N GLU A 493 -13.87 -31.23 7.87
CA GLU A 493 -14.51 -32.49 8.26
C GLU A 493 -15.62 -32.93 7.28
N THR A 494 -16.32 -31.99 6.66
CA THR A 494 -17.58 -32.28 5.96
C THR A 494 -17.60 -31.90 4.48
N GLY A 495 -16.81 -30.91 4.07
CA GLY A 495 -16.92 -30.28 2.75
C GLY A 495 -18.26 -29.56 2.50
N ASP A 496 -19.06 -29.33 3.55
CA ASP A 496 -20.39 -28.73 3.44
C ASP A 496 -20.33 -27.23 3.78
N ALA A 497 -20.44 -26.39 2.75
CA ALA A 497 -20.40 -24.95 2.90
C ALA A 497 -21.59 -24.38 3.69
N ALA A 498 -22.78 -25.00 3.61
CA ALA A 498 -23.95 -24.56 4.36
C ALA A 498 -23.80 -24.84 5.85
N ARG A 499 -23.18 -25.97 6.22
CA ARG A 499 -22.89 -26.30 7.62
C ARG A 499 -21.70 -25.54 8.20
N ALA A 500 -20.69 -25.24 7.37
CA ALA A 500 -19.46 -24.59 7.83
C ALA A 500 -19.62 -23.09 8.07
N GLN A 501 -20.64 -22.43 7.53
CA GLN A 501 -20.78 -20.98 7.63
C GLN A 501 -21.76 -20.53 8.71
N GLY A 502 -21.66 -19.26 9.08
CA GLY A 502 -22.66 -18.58 9.89
C GLY A 502 -22.59 -17.07 9.73
N TRP A 503 -23.69 -16.42 10.07
CA TRP A 503 -23.76 -14.97 10.16
C TRP A 503 -24.73 -14.48 11.23
N ALA A 504 -24.58 -13.22 11.65
CA ALA A 504 -25.48 -12.55 12.59
C ALA A 504 -25.59 -11.06 12.25
N PRO A 505 -26.75 -10.41 12.47
CA PRO A 505 -26.92 -8.99 12.19
C PRO A 505 -26.07 -8.12 13.13
N TRP A 506 -25.72 -6.92 12.67
CA TRP A 506 -25.06 -5.92 13.51
C TRP A 506 -26.07 -5.26 14.46
N VAL A 507 -26.12 -5.68 15.71
CA VAL A 507 -27.14 -5.24 16.68
C VAL A 507 -26.47 -4.73 17.96
N LEU A 508 -26.83 -3.52 18.36
CA LEU A 508 -26.46 -2.92 19.64
C LEU A 508 -27.42 -3.41 20.73
N ASP A 509 -26.86 -3.82 21.87
CA ASP A 509 -27.59 -4.18 23.10
C ASP A 509 -28.15 -2.91 23.77
N THR A 510 -29.10 -2.26 23.11
CA THR A 510 -29.69 -0.99 23.58
C THR A 510 -30.56 -1.22 24.81
N ASN A 511 -31.10 -2.43 25.00
CA ASN A 511 -31.88 -2.78 26.18
C ASN A 511 -31.00 -3.19 27.38
N GLY A 512 -29.73 -3.52 27.16
CA GLY A 512 -28.70 -3.74 28.16
C GLY A 512 -28.76 -5.10 28.86
N ASN A 513 -29.40 -6.12 28.25
CA ASN A 513 -29.63 -7.41 28.90
C ASN A 513 -28.64 -8.51 28.48
N GLY A 514 -27.71 -8.21 27.56
CA GLY A 514 -26.66 -9.11 27.09
C GLY A 514 -27.13 -10.23 26.17
N LYS A 515 -28.35 -10.17 25.62
CA LYS A 515 -28.91 -11.15 24.70
C LYS A 515 -29.34 -10.47 23.40
N LEU A 516 -29.16 -11.16 22.28
CA LEU A 516 -29.70 -10.71 21.01
C LEU A 516 -31.23 -10.93 21.01
N ASP A 517 -31.98 -9.85 21.17
CA ASP A 517 -33.44 -9.85 21.18
C ASP A 517 -34.03 -9.29 19.88
N GLU A 518 -35.35 -9.05 19.86
CA GLU A 518 -35.98 -8.25 18.82
C GLU A 518 -35.35 -6.84 18.81
N TRP A 519 -34.99 -6.37 17.61
CA TRP A 519 -34.37 -5.06 17.41
C TRP A 519 -35.26 -4.13 16.60
N THR A 520 -35.04 -2.83 16.80
CA THR A 520 -35.52 -1.79 15.90
C THR A 520 -34.64 -1.72 14.64
N GLU A 521 -35.28 -1.67 13.47
CA GLU A 521 -34.60 -1.49 12.17
C GLU A 521 -34.04 -0.06 12.01
N PRO A 522 -32.95 0.16 11.25
CA PRO A 522 -32.25 1.43 11.22
C PRO A 522 -33.05 2.63 10.65
N ASP A 523 -34.13 2.37 9.92
CA ASP A 523 -35.03 3.41 9.39
C ASP A 523 -36.18 3.75 10.35
N LYS A 524 -36.24 3.11 11.52
CA LYS A 524 -37.27 3.30 12.53
C LYS A 524 -36.72 3.99 13.79
N PRO A 525 -37.56 4.77 14.51
CA PRO A 525 -37.19 5.29 15.83
C PRO A 525 -36.94 4.13 16.80
N ALA A 526 -35.91 4.25 17.63
CA ALA A 526 -35.60 3.26 18.67
C ALA A 526 -36.82 3.00 19.58
N GLU A 527 -37.13 1.72 19.79
CA GLU A 527 -38.23 1.28 20.65
C GLU A 527 -37.72 0.87 22.03
N ALA A 528 -38.43 1.27 23.09
CA ALA A 528 -38.05 0.91 24.46
C ALA A 528 -38.12 -0.61 24.67
N GLY A 529 -37.07 -1.19 25.26
CA GLY A 529 -36.96 -2.63 25.51
C GLY A 529 -36.47 -3.46 24.33
N LYS A 530 -36.26 -2.84 23.16
CA LYS A 530 -35.66 -3.50 21.98
C LYS A 530 -34.21 -3.10 21.80
N ASP A 531 -33.47 -3.97 21.14
CA ASP A 531 -32.13 -3.68 20.63
C ASP A 531 -32.18 -2.75 19.42
N THR A 532 -31.02 -2.32 18.90
CA THR A 532 -30.98 -1.44 17.72
C THR A 532 -30.01 -1.96 16.66
N ARG A 533 -30.48 -2.13 15.43
CA ARG A 533 -29.61 -2.55 14.32
C ARG A 533 -28.77 -1.38 13.80
N ILE A 534 -27.51 -1.66 13.47
CA ILE A 534 -26.57 -0.66 12.93
C ILE A 534 -26.81 -0.50 11.42
N ALA A 535 -26.95 0.76 10.96
CA ALA A 535 -27.09 1.11 9.54
C ALA A 535 -25.73 1.38 8.85
N GLY A 536 -25.76 1.40 7.51
CA GLY A 536 -24.72 1.98 6.66
C GLY A 536 -24.14 0.98 5.67
N SER A 537 -22.90 1.24 5.24
CA SER A 537 -22.18 0.41 4.27
C SER A 537 -21.60 -0.88 4.84
N GLY A 538 -21.60 -1.06 6.17
CA GLY A 538 -21.10 -2.26 6.81
C GLY A 538 -19.57 -2.25 7.00
N PRO A 539 -18.96 -3.44 7.20
CA PRO A 539 -17.54 -3.53 7.51
C PRO A 539 -16.64 -3.45 6.27
N TYR A 540 -15.55 -2.69 6.35
CA TYR A 540 -14.51 -2.67 5.32
C TYR A 540 -13.34 -3.60 5.66
N ALA A 541 -12.82 -3.57 6.89
CA ALA A 541 -11.79 -4.48 7.39
C ALA A 541 -12.31 -5.29 8.57
N VAL A 542 -11.68 -6.43 8.85
CA VAL A 542 -11.98 -7.34 9.95
C VAL A 542 -10.70 -7.69 10.70
N MET A 543 -10.78 -7.81 12.01
CA MET A 543 -9.64 -8.00 12.92
C MET A 543 -10.10 -8.86 14.11
N PRO A 544 -10.01 -10.19 14.03
CA PRO A 544 -10.24 -11.05 15.18
C PRO A 544 -9.25 -10.70 16.30
N HIS A 545 -9.77 -10.51 17.50
CA HIS A 545 -8.97 -10.15 18.66
C HIS A 545 -8.21 -11.37 19.20
N PRO A 546 -6.93 -11.26 19.57
CA PRO A 546 -6.09 -12.42 19.85
C PRO A 546 -6.40 -13.14 21.17
N THR A 547 -7.14 -12.53 22.11
CA THR A 547 -7.22 -13.05 23.48
C THR A 547 -8.63 -13.17 24.07
N ASP A 548 -9.61 -12.41 23.61
CA ASP A 548 -10.95 -12.36 24.22
C ASP A 548 -12.06 -12.98 23.34
N GLY A 549 -11.72 -13.37 22.11
CA GLY A 549 -12.65 -13.94 21.15
C GLY A 549 -13.57 -12.94 20.45
N SER A 550 -13.46 -11.64 20.75
CA SER A 550 -14.21 -10.60 20.02
C SER A 550 -13.64 -10.38 18.62
N VAL A 551 -14.44 -9.81 17.73
CA VAL A 551 -14.03 -9.52 16.36
C VAL A 551 -14.28 -8.04 16.07
N TRP A 552 -13.23 -7.34 15.67
CA TRP A 552 -13.29 -5.90 15.41
C TRP A 552 -13.38 -5.62 13.92
N TYR A 553 -14.14 -4.59 13.57
CA TYR A 553 -14.33 -4.18 12.19
C TYR A 553 -14.16 -2.67 12.04
N THR A 554 -13.49 -2.23 10.97
CA THR A 554 -13.69 -0.85 10.51
C THR A 554 -15.03 -0.79 9.79
N PHE A 555 -15.85 0.21 10.11
CA PHE A 555 -17.26 0.21 9.76
C PHE A 555 -17.67 1.54 9.11
N ASN A 556 -18.57 1.46 8.13
CA ASN A 556 -19.18 2.62 7.47
C ASN A 556 -18.21 3.60 6.81
N VAL A 557 -17.12 3.09 6.21
CA VAL A 557 -16.09 3.90 5.54
C VAL A 557 -16.64 4.62 4.29
N PHE A 558 -17.65 4.06 3.63
CA PHE A 558 -18.22 4.62 2.39
C PHE A 558 -19.54 5.37 2.60
N VAL A 559 -20.43 4.79 3.40
CA VAL A 559 -21.78 5.31 3.71
C VAL A 559 -22.11 5.02 5.17
N GLY A 560 -22.72 5.99 5.84
CA GLY A 560 -23.10 5.92 7.26
C GLY A 560 -22.12 6.68 8.16
N ARG A 561 -22.36 6.62 9.48
CA ARG A 561 -21.43 7.19 10.47
C ARG A 561 -20.21 6.28 10.57
N PRO A 562 -18.99 6.74 10.26
CA PRO A 562 -17.79 5.91 10.33
C PRO A 562 -17.39 5.61 11.77
N GLY A 563 -16.82 4.43 12.00
CA GLY A 563 -16.43 3.97 13.33
C GLY A 563 -15.81 2.58 13.32
N PHE A 564 -15.67 2.02 14.52
CA PHE A 564 -15.29 0.63 14.73
C PHE A 564 -16.46 -0.13 15.33
N VAL A 565 -16.70 -1.35 14.87
CA VAL A 565 -17.64 -2.28 15.51
C VAL A 565 -16.84 -3.37 16.21
N ARG A 566 -17.09 -3.59 17.49
CA ARG A 566 -16.70 -4.82 18.18
C ARG A 566 -17.89 -5.77 18.17
N PHE A 567 -17.70 -6.99 17.70
CA PHE A 567 -18.70 -8.05 17.66
C PHE A 567 -18.30 -9.16 18.62
N ASP A 568 -19.25 -9.62 19.44
CA ASP A 568 -19.05 -10.78 20.31
C ASP A 568 -19.70 -12.02 19.67
N PRO A 569 -18.91 -13.00 19.20
CA PRO A 569 -19.45 -14.23 18.63
C PRO A 569 -20.30 -15.07 19.58
N LYS A 570 -20.18 -14.90 20.90
CA LYS A 570 -20.94 -15.68 21.89
C LYS A 570 -22.37 -15.16 22.03
N THR A 571 -22.53 -13.85 22.18
CA THR A 571 -23.84 -13.18 22.36
C THR A 571 -24.48 -12.78 21.03
N LYS A 572 -23.69 -12.67 19.96
CA LYS A 572 -24.07 -12.11 18.66
C LYS A 572 -24.42 -10.61 18.71
N LEU A 573 -24.03 -9.93 19.78
CA LEU A 573 -24.20 -8.49 19.96
C LEU A 573 -22.98 -7.72 19.45
N SER A 574 -23.20 -6.43 19.22
CA SER A 574 -22.21 -5.49 18.69
C SER A 574 -22.11 -4.24 19.59
N GLU A 575 -20.93 -3.63 19.58
CA GLU A 575 -20.67 -2.31 20.16
C GLU A 575 -20.13 -1.40 19.06
N PHE A 576 -20.59 -0.15 19.00
CA PHE A 576 -20.17 0.80 17.98
C PHE A 576 -19.41 2.00 18.57
N TYR A 577 -18.17 2.14 18.15
CA TYR A 577 -17.25 3.21 18.54
C TYR A 577 -17.13 4.19 17.38
N ALA A 578 -17.96 5.23 17.39
CA ALA A 578 -17.92 6.26 16.36
C ALA A 578 -16.61 7.04 16.37
N VAL A 579 -16.09 7.36 15.18
CA VAL A 579 -14.99 8.33 15.08
C VAL A 579 -15.52 9.71 15.51
N PRO A 580 -14.83 10.44 16.41
CA PRO A 580 -15.19 11.81 16.76
C PRO A 580 -15.21 12.72 15.54
N LYS A 581 -16.04 13.77 15.55
CA LYS A 581 -16.11 14.71 14.41
C LYS A 581 -14.77 15.39 14.14
N GLU A 582 -13.98 15.61 15.18
CA GLU A 582 -12.65 16.22 15.12
C GLU A 582 -11.61 15.31 14.45
N GLY A 583 -11.89 14.01 14.35
CA GLY A 583 -11.04 13.02 13.68
C GLY A 583 -11.47 12.67 12.26
N LEU A 584 -12.51 13.31 11.74
CA LEU A 584 -13.01 13.22 10.35
C LEU A 584 -12.62 14.49 9.60
#